data_AF-A0A1E7WG49-F1
#
_entry.id   AF-A0A1E7WG49-F1
#
_cell.length_a   1.000
_cell.length_b   1.000
_cell.length_c   1.000
_cell.angle_alpha   90.00
_cell.angle_beta   90.00
_cell.angle_gamma   90.00
#
_symmetry.space_group_name_H-M   'P 1'
#
loop_
_entity.id
_entity.type
_entity.pdbx_description
1 polymer ?
#
loop_
_entity_poly.entity_id
_entity_poly.type
_entity_poly.pdbx_seq_one_letter_code
_entity_poly.pdbx_strand_id
1 'polypeptide(L)'
;MNADDKIEQLIREIASKHGIAVARDDPILVLQTINHRLLQDSVAAQQAMLDQYKQELEGIGNRWGMDAREKAERVLNAALESSTELMTLLAQASAKAASAAIEDKMKVLMLWADAAAARAYRAAFLNLGAACLTVCAVVLVLLLR
;
A
#
# COMPACT_ATOMS: atom_id res chain seq x y z
N MET A 1 -0.63 39.56 47.25
CA MET A 1 0.20 39.35 48.45
C MET A 1 1.63 39.67 48.07
N ASN A 2 2.19 40.71 48.69
CA ASN A 2 3.56 41.11 48.46
C ASN A 2 4.52 40.06 49.07
N ALA A 3 5.77 40.02 48.59
CA ALA A 3 6.79 39.10 49.12
C ALA A 3 7.01 39.30 50.63
N ASP A 4 6.85 40.54 51.08
CA ASP A 4 7.01 40.93 52.47
C ASP A 4 5.92 40.33 53.39
N ASP A 5 4.66 40.34 52.92
CA ASP A 5 3.51 39.74 53.63
C ASP A 5 3.71 38.23 53.85
N LYS A 6 4.33 37.55 52.87
CA LYS A 6 4.60 36.10 52.93
C LYS A 6 5.70 35.77 53.94
N ILE A 7 6.75 36.60 54.01
CA ILE A 7 7.83 36.44 54.99
C ILE A 7 7.30 36.66 56.40
N GLU A 8 6.45 37.67 56.59
CA GLU A 8 5.88 38.00 57.89
C GLU A 8 4.89 36.94 58.40
N GLN A 9 4.11 36.35 57.48
CA GLN A 9 3.32 35.15 57.78
C GLN A 9 4.20 33.97 58.18
N LEU A 10 5.29 33.71 57.45
CA LEU A 10 6.20 32.61 57.74
C LEU A 10 6.86 32.77 59.12
N ILE A 11 7.28 33.98 59.48
CA ILE A 11 7.84 34.29 60.81
C ILE A 11 6.83 33.99 61.92
N ARG A 12 5.57 34.44 61.75
CA ARG A 12 4.49 34.12 62.70
C ARG A 12 4.22 32.62 62.78
N GLU A 13 4.27 31.92 61.66
CA GLU A 13 4.02 30.49 61.60
C GLU A 13 5.12 29.70 62.34
N ILE A 14 6.40 30.05 62.12
CA ILE A 14 7.55 29.46 62.82
C ILE A 14 7.43 29.69 64.33
N ALA A 15 7.10 30.92 64.75
CA ALA A 15 6.90 31.24 66.16
C ALA A 15 5.76 30.41 66.78
N SER A 16 4.64 30.25 66.07
CA SER A 16 3.49 29.48 66.56
C SER A 16 3.74 27.96 66.66
N LYS A 17 4.48 27.38 65.71
CA LYS A 17 4.71 25.93 65.64
C LYS A 17 5.91 25.48 66.44
N HIS A 18 6.95 26.30 66.53
CA HIS A 18 8.23 25.90 67.11
C HIS A 18 8.58 26.68 68.39
N GLY A 19 7.81 27.72 68.74
CA GLY A 19 8.05 28.52 69.95
C GLY A 19 9.32 29.40 69.87
N ILE A 20 9.88 29.58 68.68
CA ILE A 20 11.12 30.33 68.44
C ILE A 20 10.79 31.68 67.83
N ALA A 21 11.22 32.77 68.47
CA ALA A 21 11.14 34.11 67.91
C ALA A 21 12.29 34.30 66.90
N VAL A 22 11.94 34.53 65.63
CA VAL A 22 12.88 34.67 64.52
C VAL A 22 12.82 36.09 63.99
N ALA A 23 13.97 36.76 63.89
CA ALA A 23 14.09 38.10 63.29
C ALA A 23 14.39 38.02 61.79
N ARG A 24 14.20 39.12 61.05
CA ARG A 24 14.52 39.18 59.61
C ARG A 24 15.99 38.88 59.30
N ASP A 25 16.88 39.21 60.22
CA ASP A 25 18.33 39.04 60.09
C ASP A 25 18.81 37.69 60.66
N ASP A 26 17.89 36.85 61.11
CA ASP A 26 18.21 35.54 61.66
C ASP A 26 18.79 34.62 60.56
N PRO A 27 19.93 33.93 60.81
CA PRO A 27 20.52 33.00 59.86
C PRO A 27 19.54 31.96 59.30
N ILE A 28 18.50 31.58 60.05
CA ILE A 28 17.50 30.62 59.56
C ILE A 28 16.65 31.18 58.41
N LEU A 29 16.39 32.49 58.37
CA LEU A 29 15.69 33.13 57.26
C LEU A 29 16.59 33.38 56.06
N VAL A 30 17.88 33.61 56.28
CA VAL A 30 18.87 33.63 55.20
C VAL A 30 18.91 32.28 54.49
N LEU A 31 18.94 31.17 55.25
CA LEU A 31 18.85 29.81 54.70
C LEU A 31 17.54 29.59 53.95
N GLN A 32 16.40 30.04 54.49
CA GLN A 32 15.12 29.96 53.79
C GLN A 32 15.16 30.71 52.45
N THR A 33 15.78 31.89 52.41
CA THR A 33 15.87 32.70 51.19
C THR A 33 16.72 32.00 50.14
N ILE A 34 17.89 31.49 50.55
CA ILE A 34 18.78 30.71 49.67
C ILE A 34 18.06 29.46 49.15
N ASN A 35 17.37 28.72 50.02
CA ASN A 35 16.67 27.50 49.64
C ASN A 35 15.50 27.79 48.69
N HIS A 36 14.76 28.87 48.93
CA HIS A 36 13.69 29.31 48.01
C HIS A 36 14.25 29.67 46.64
N ARG A 37 15.38 30.41 46.59
CA ARG A 37 16.06 30.77 45.35
C ARG A 37 16.55 29.52 44.62
N LEU A 38 17.18 28.58 45.33
CA LEU A 38 17.68 27.34 44.76
C LEU A 38 16.55 26.47 44.20
N LEU A 39 15.40 26.40 44.88
CA LEU A 39 14.22 25.70 44.37
C LEU A 39 13.66 26.38 43.11
N GLN A 40 13.60 27.72 43.06
CA GLN A 40 13.19 28.44 41.87
C GLN A 40 14.13 28.19 40.69
N ASP A 41 15.44 28.26 40.92
CA ASP A 41 16.46 28.01 39.90
C ASP A 41 16.41 26.54 39.43
N SER A 42 16.14 25.60 40.35
CA SER A 42 15.97 24.19 40.01
C SER A 42 14.74 23.95 39.14
N VAL A 43 13.60 24.58 39.45
CA VAL A 43 12.39 24.50 38.62
C VAL A 43 12.63 25.08 37.23
N ALA A 44 13.31 26.24 37.15
CA ALA A 44 13.65 26.85 35.87
C ALA A 44 14.58 25.97 35.03
N ALA A 45 15.61 25.38 35.65
CA ALA A 45 16.53 24.46 34.99
C ALA A 45 15.82 23.16 34.51
N GLN A 46 14.92 22.61 35.32
CA GLN A 46 14.11 21.44 34.95
C GLN A 46 13.19 21.76 33.77
N GLN A 47 12.55 22.94 33.76
CA GLN A 47 11.69 23.34 32.66
C GLN A 47 12.49 23.49 31.35
N ALA A 48 13.66 24.14 31.40
CA ALA A 48 14.53 24.26 30.24
C ALA A 48 14.98 22.89 29.69
N MET A 49 15.30 21.94 30.59
CA MET A 49 15.64 20.58 30.20
C MET A 49 14.46 19.85 29.55
N LEU A 50 13.24 20.00 30.06
CA LEU A 50 12.04 19.39 29.48
C LEU A 50 11.72 19.96 28.10
N ASP A 51 11.88 21.28 27.93
CA ASP A 51 11.65 21.93 26.64
C ASP A 51 12.66 21.44 25.60
N GLN A 52 13.94 21.29 25.98
CA GLN A 52 14.96 20.70 25.12
C GLN A 52 14.64 19.23 24.78
N TYR A 53 14.28 18.41 25.77
CA TYR A 53 13.89 17.02 25.55
C TYR A 53 12.72 16.90 24.56
N LYS A 54 11.72 17.78 24.68
CA LYS A 54 10.58 17.82 23.77
C LYS A 54 11.02 18.14 22.34
N GLN A 55 11.88 19.15 22.16
CA GLN A 55 12.43 19.49 20.85
C GLN A 55 13.22 18.33 20.23
N GLU A 56 14.05 17.64 21.03
CA GLU A 56 14.80 16.48 20.57
C GLU A 56 13.89 15.32 20.16
N LEU A 57 12.83 15.04 20.93
CA LEU A 57 11.83 14.04 20.60
C LEU A 57 11.07 14.38 19.32
N GLU A 58 10.66 15.64 19.12
CA GLU A 58 10.04 16.08 17.86
C GLU A 58 11.01 15.93 16.69
N GLY A 59 12.30 16.24 16.89
CA GLY A 59 13.34 16.04 15.88
C GLY A 59 13.55 14.57 15.51
N ILE A 60 13.58 13.67 16.50
CA ILE A 60 13.68 12.22 16.28
C ILE A 60 12.41 11.69 15.60
N GLY A 61 11.23 12.10 16.06
CA GLY A 61 9.95 11.68 15.50
C GLY A 61 9.82 12.07 14.03
N ASN A 62 10.19 13.30 13.68
CA ASN A 62 10.18 13.76 12.28
C ASN A 62 11.15 12.97 11.40
N ARG A 63 12.40 12.79 11.86
CA ARG A 63 13.39 11.98 11.11
C ARG A 63 12.91 10.54 10.95
N TRP A 64 12.40 9.93 12.01
CA TRP A 64 11.92 8.56 11.94
C TRP A 64 10.71 8.41 11.03
N GLY A 65 9.80 9.39 11.02
CA GLY A 65 8.68 9.44 10.08
C GLY A 65 9.13 9.53 8.62
N MET A 66 10.14 10.37 8.32
CA MET A 66 10.74 10.45 7.00
C MET A 66 11.41 9.14 6.59
N ASP A 67 12.24 8.56 7.46
CA ASP A 67 12.94 7.30 7.18
C ASP A 67 11.97 6.12 6.96
N ALA A 68 10.90 6.07 7.75
CA ALA A 68 9.85 5.07 7.62
C ALA A 68 9.12 5.22 6.29
N ARG A 69 8.79 6.46 5.89
CA ARG A 69 8.17 6.76 4.61
C ARG A 69 9.08 6.35 3.44
N GLU A 70 10.36 6.72 3.49
CA GLU A 70 11.31 6.40 2.43
C GLU A 70 11.49 4.88 2.28
N LYS A 71 11.57 4.13 3.39
CA LYS A 71 11.60 2.67 3.37
C LYS A 71 10.33 2.08 2.78
N ALA A 72 9.16 2.60 3.17
CA ALA A 72 7.88 2.16 2.64
C ALA A 72 7.78 2.39 1.12
N GLU A 73 8.19 3.57 0.65
CA GLU A 73 8.23 3.90 -0.79
C GLU A 73 9.20 2.99 -1.55
N ARG A 74 10.39 2.71 -1.01
CA ARG A 74 11.33 1.76 -1.62
C ARG A 74 10.78 0.35 -1.72
N VAL A 75 10.18 -0.18 -0.65
CA VAL A 75 9.59 -1.53 -0.64
C VAL A 75 8.41 -1.59 -1.61
N LEU A 76 7.54 -0.57 -1.60
CA LEU A 76 6.39 -0.50 -2.50
C LEU A 76 6.84 -0.47 -3.96
N ASN A 77 7.83 0.34 -4.32
CA ASN A 77 8.34 0.43 -5.68
C ASN A 77 8.98 -0.89 -6.12
N ALA A 78 9.77 -1.55 -5.28
CA ALA A 78 10.35 -2.86 -5.59
C ALA A 78 9.27 -3.93 -5.80
N ALA A 79 8.23 -3.93 -4.96
CA ALA A 79 7.09 -4.84 -5.11
C ALA A 79 6.30 -4.55 -6.40
N LEU A 80 6.14 -3.28 -6.74
CA LEU A 80 5.41 -2.86 -7.94
C LEU A 80 6.17 -3.22 -9.22
N GLU A 81 7.49 -3.01 -9.24
CA GLU A 81 8.37 -3.43 -10.33
C GLU A 81 8.29 -4.94 -10.55
N SER A 82 8.44 -5.73 -9.48
CA SER A 82 8.29 -7.19 -9.55
C SER A 82 6.90 -7.61 -10.03
N SER A 83 5.84 -6.94 -9.56
CA SER A 83 4.47 -7.22 -10.01
C SER A 83 4.28 -6.90 -11.49
N THR A 84 4.88 -5.81 -12.00
CA THR A 84 4.79 -5.46 -13.41
C THR A 84 5.50 -6.49 -14.28
N GLU A 85 6.68 -6.95 -13.88
CA GLU A 85 7.41 -8.01 -14.58
C GLU A 85 6.57 -9.29 -14.65
N LEU A 86 6.04 -9.76 -13.52
CA LEU A 86 5.17 -10.92 -13.46
C LEU A 86 3.92 -10.77 -14.33
N MET A 87 3.30 -9.58 -14.35
CA MET A 87 2.15 -9.31 -15.22
C MET A 87 2.52 -9.40 -16.70
N THR A 88 3.69 -8.89 -17.12
CA THR A 88 4.11 -9.00 -18.52
C THR A 88 4.36 -10.46 -18.93
N LEU A 89 4.99 -11.25 -18.06
CA LEU A 89 5.22 -12.68 -18.29
C LEU A 89 3.89 -13.44 -18.37
N LEU A 90 2.97 -13.17 -17.45
CA LEU A 90 1.64 -13.79 -17.45
C LEU A 90 0.83 -13.40 -18.68
N ALA A 91 0.90 -12.14 -19.10
CA ALA A 91 0.21 -11.65 -20.30
C ALA A 91 0.75 -12.34 -21.56
N GLN A 92 2.07 -12.46 -21.70
CA GLN A 92 2.70 -13.17 -22.82
C GLN A 92 2.34 -14.67 -22.82
N ALA A 93 2.41 -15.33 -21.66
CA ALA A 93 2.03 -16.73 -21.51
C ALA A 93 0.55 -16.95 -21.88
N SER A 94 -0.33 -16.06 -21.41
CA SER A 94 -1.77 -16.11 -21.72
C SER A 94 -2.06 -15.88 -23.20
N ALA A 95 -1.38 -14.91 -23.82
CA ALA A 95 -1.51 -14.64 -25.25
C ALA A 95 -1.06 -15.85 -26.10
N LYS A 96 0.06 -16.49 -25.72
CA LYS A 96 0.56 -17.70 -26.39
C LYS A 96 -0.38 -18.90 -26.20
N ALA A 97 -0.92 -19.07 -25.00
CA ALA A 97 -1.90 -20.13 -24.74
C ALA A 97 -3.19 -19.91 -25.55
N ALA A 98 -3.67 -18.66 -25.63
CA ALA A 98 -4.83 -18.30 -26.43
C ALA A 98 -4.60 -18.52 -27.92
N SER A 99 -3.44 -18.11 -28.47
CA SER A 99 -3.13 -18.32 -29.88
C SER A 99 -3.03 -19.81 -30.23
N ALA A 100 -2.39 -20.62 -29.37
CA ALA A 100 -2.33 -22.06 -29.55
C ALA A 100 -3.72 -22.72 -29.53
N ALA A 101 -4.60 -22.29 -28.62
CA ALA A 101 -5.98 -22.78 -28.56
C ALA A 101 -6.80 -22.38 -29.81
N ILE A 102 -6.57 -21.19 -30.35
CA ILE A 102 -7.19 -20.75 -31.60
C ILE A 102 -6.68 -21.60 -32.77
N GLU A 103 -5.37 -21.82 -32.86
CA GLU A 103 -4.76 -22.63 -33.93
C GLU A 103 -5.28 -24.06 -33.92
N ASP A 104 -5.43 -24.67 -32.73
CA ASP A 104 -6.00 -26.00 -32.57
C ASP A 104 -7.46 -26.07 -33.07
N LYS A 105 -8.30 -25.11 -32.64
CA LYS A 105 -9.67 -25.00 -33.12
C LYS A 105 -9.74 -24.76 -34.63
N MET A 106 -8.85 -23.94 -35.18
CA MET A 106 -8.77 -23.66 -36.61
C MET A 106 -8.45 -24.93 -37.40
N LYS A 107 -7.51 -25.77 -36.93
CA LYS A 107 -7.18 -27.06 -37.55
C LYS A 107 -8.39 -27.99 -37.57
N VAL A 108 -9.13 -28.08 -36.46
CA VAL A 108 -10.35 -28.89 -36.38
C VAL A 108 -11.41 -28.40 -37.37
N LEU A 109 -11.62 -27.08 -37.45
CA LEU A 109 -12.55 -26.47 -38.41
C LEU A 109 -12.14 -26.74 -39.87
N MET A 110 -10.84 -26.66 -40.17
CA MET A 110 -10.32 -26.90 -41.51
C MET A 110 -10.51 -28.36 -41.96
N LEU A 111 -10.27 -29.32 -41.05
CA LEU A 111 -10.58 -30.73 -41.31
C LEU A 111 -12.07 -30.97 -41.60
N TRP A 112 -12.95 -30.29 -40.88
CA TRP A 112 -14.39 -30.35 -41.15
C TRP A 112 -14.76 -29.74 -42.50
N ALA A 113 -14.14 -28.61 -42.86
CA ALA A 113 -14.36 -27.94 -44.14
C ALA A 113 -13.91 -28.83 -45.32
N ASP A 114 -12.72 -29.43 -45.24
CA ASP A 114 -12.21 -30.35 -46.27
C ASP A 114 -13.10 -31.59 -46.41
N ALA A 115 -13.54 -32.18 -45.30
CA ALA A 115 -14.44 -33.33 -45.31
C ALA A 115 -15.81 -32.98 -45.94
N ALA A 116 -16.32 -31.77 -45.67
CA ALA A 116 -17.55 -31.27 -46.29
C ALA A 116 -17.38 -31.05 -47.80
N ALA A 117 -16.27 -30.42 -48.22
CA ALA A 117 -15.95 -30.21 -49.63
C ALA A 117 -15.81 -31.53 -50.40
N ALA A 118 -15.10 -32.52 -49.83
CA ALA A 118 -14.96 -33.84 -50.44
C ALA A 118 -16.30 -34.55 -50.63
N ARG A 119 -17.23 -34.43 -49.65
CA ARG A 119 -18.60 -34.96 -49.79
C ARG A 119 -19.37 -34.25 -50.91
N ALA A 120 -19.26 -32.93 -51.01
CA ALA A 120 -19.90 -32.16 -52.06
C ALA A 120 -19.39 -32.56 -53.46
N TYR A 121 -18.07 -32.71 -53.64
CA TYR A 121 -17.48 -33.16 -54.90
C TYR A 121 -17.94 -34.56 -55.29
N ARG A 122 -18.00 -35.51 -54.34
CA ARG A 122 -18.51 -36.86 -54.60
C ARG A 122 -19.98 -36.83 -55.02
N ALA A 123 -20.81 -36.04 -54.33
CA ALA A 123 -22.22 -35.89 -54.69
C ALA A 123 -22.40 -35.27 -56.07
N ALA A 124 -21.59 -34.25 -56.42
CA ALA A 124 -21.59 -33.63 -57.74
C ALA A 124 -21.21 -34.63 -58.85
N PHE A 125 -20.18 -35.45 -58.63
CA PHE A 125 -19.77 -36.46 -59.59
C PHE A 125 -20.83 -37.54 -59.80
N LEU A 126 -21.46 -38.01 -58.71
CA LEU A 126 -22.58 -38.96 -58.78
C LEU A 126 -23.78 -38.37 -59.52
N ASN A 127 -24.13 -37.10 -59.25
CA ASN A 127 -25.21 -36.40 -59.96
C ASN A 127 -24.90 -36.23 -61.46
N LEU A 128 -23.65 -35.93 -61.83
CA LEU A 128 -23.25 -35.83 -63.23
C LEU A 128 -23.37 -37.18 -63.95
N GLY A 129 -22.96 -38.27 -63.30
CA GLY A 129 -23.14 -39.64 -63.81
C GLY A 129 -24.61 -40.01 -63.98
N ALA A 130 -25.45 -39.69 -62.99
CA ALA A 130 -26.90 -39.89 -63.07
C ALA A 130 -27.51 -39.09 -64.22
N ALA A 131 -27.13 -37.82 -64.38
CA ALA A 131 -27.59 -36.99 -65.50
C ALA A 131 -27.21 -37.60 -66.86
N CYS A 132 -25.98 -38.09 -67.02
CA CYS A 132 -25.54 -38.76 -68.25
C CYS A 132 -26.40 -40.01 -68.55
N LEU A 133 -26.64 -40.86 -67.54
CA LEU A 133 -27.50 -42.04 -67.67
C LEU A 133 -28.94 -41.66 -68.06
N THR A 134 -29.49 -40.60 -67.46
CA THR A 134 -30.85 -40.12 -67.82
C THR A 134 -30.93 -39.65 -69.27
N VAL A 135 -29.90 -38.95 -69.77
CA VAL A 135 -29.84 -38.52 -71.18
C VAL A 135 -29.76 -39.73 -72.11
N CYS A 136 -28.89 -40.71 -71.82
CA CYS A 136 -28.81 -41.95 -72.60
C CYS A 136 -30.13 -42.71 -72.63
N ALA A 137 -30.83 -42.81 -71.50
CA ALA A 137 -32.13 -43.47 -71.42
C ALA A 137 -33.18 -42.75 -72.30
N VAL A 138 -33.23 -41.42 -72.26
CA VAL A 138 -34.12 -40.63 -73.12
C VAL A 138 -33.83 -40.86 -74.60
N VAL A 139 -32.55 -40.87 -75.01
CA VAL A 139 -32.14 -41.13 -76.41
C VAL A 139 -32.55 -42.54 -76.86
N LEU A 140 -32.33 -43.56 -76.02
CA LEU A 140 -32.72 -44.93 -76.34
C LEU A 140 -34.24 -45.06 -76.54
N VAL A 141 -35.04 -44.44 -75.66
CA VAL A 141 -36.51 -44.42 -75.79
C VAL A 141 -36.94 -43.72 -77.08
N LEU A 142 -36.26 -42.65 -77.49
CA LEU A 142 -36.57 -41.95 -78.75
C LEU A 142 -36.19 -42.77 -79.99
N LEU A 143 -35.14 -43.60 -79.94
CA LEU A 143 -34.72 -44.44 -81.08
C LEU A 143 -35.53 -45.74 -81.23
N LEU A 144 -36.10 -46.25 -80.14
CA LEU A 144 -36.94 -47.46 -80.12
C LEU A 144 -38.42 -47.19 -80.47
N ARG A 145 -38.77 -45.94 -80.76
CA ARG A 145 -40.12 -45.47 -81.09
C ARG A 145 -40.22 -45.09 -82.56
#